data_AF-A0A916SJY2-F1
#
_entry.id   AF-A0A916SJY2-F1
#
_cell.length_a   1.000
_cell.length_b   1.000
_cell.length_c   1.000
_cell.angle_alpha   90.00
_cell.angle_beta   90.00
_cell.angle_gamma   90.00
#
_symmetry.space_group_name_H-M   'P 1'
#
loop_
_entity.id
_entity.type
_entity.pdbx_description
1 polymer ?
#
loop_
_entity_poly.entity_id
_entity_poly.type
_entity_poly.pdbx_seq_one_letter_code
_entity_poly.pdbx_strand_id
1 'polypeptide(L)'
;MSSDRAEALRLWAQRECVREDDSTKLFSVVARRYVREIFPTKSVQTRKDNDKELANLLKLFTQMPIDAIAPMHVREYMDIRGQTAKVRANREKALLSHIFNKAREWGYTALQNPCQGVKGFKETGRSRYITDAEFDQVKAQAHFTVIDAMDLALLTGQRPADVLKLKRTDIRDGALWIVQNKTGQRLGVEITGEQAAVIARINERPRQAISAYLIQDENGQPLTQCALRSRFDKARTLAKVDFQFRDIRAKAATDTGDLAHSQMLLGHKNCEMTEHYVKTRTGARVKPLR
;
A
#
# COMPACT_ATOMS: atom_id res chain seq x y z
N MET A 1 37.37 8.62 -7.03
CA MET A 1 36.66 8.65 -8.34
C MET A 1 35.39 7.83 -8.18
N SER A 2 34.28 8.19 -8.83
CA SER A 2 33.02 7.42 -8.75
C SER A 2 33.25 5.98 -9.26
N SER A 3 32.63 5.00 -8.60
CA SER A 3 32.62 3.60 -9.05
C SER A 3 31.68 3.35 -10.23
N ASP A 4 30.91 4.35 -10.64
CA ASP A 4 30.04 4.30 -11.82
C ASP A 4 30.75 4.91 -13.03
N ARG A 5 31.04 4.08 -14.04
CA ARG A 5 31.73 4.49 -15.27
C ARG A 5 31.04 5.67 -15.96
N ALA A 6 29.70 5.68 -16.04
CA ALA A 6 28.98 6.73 -16.73
C ALA A 6 29.08 8.06 -15.97
N GLU A 7 29.04 8.01 -14.63
CA GLU A 7 29.25 9.19 -13.80
C GLU A 7 30.69 9.69 -13.88
N ALA A 8 31.68 8.79 -13.87
CA ALA A 8 33.08 9.14 -13.98
C ALA A 8 33.40 9.84 -15.31
N LEU A 9 32.87 9.32 -16.43
CA LEU A 9 33.01 9.94 -17.75
C LEU A 9 32.36 11.33 -17.81
N ARG A 10 31.17 11.48 -17.22
CA ARG A 10 30.49 12.78 -17.14
C ARG A 10 31.28 13.80 -16.33
N LEU A 11 31.73 13.44 -15.13
CA LEU A 11 32.50 14.34 -14.26
C LEU A 11 33.87 14.70 -14.85
N TRP A 12 34.49 13.76 -15.58
CA TRP A 12 35.72 14.03 -16.32
C TRP A 12 35.47 15.06 -17.44
N ALA A 13 34.47 14.84 -18.29
CA ALA A 13 34.12 15.77 -19.36
C ALA A 13 33.80 17.18 -18.84
N GLN A 14 33.11 17.28 -17.70
CA GLN A 14 32.85 18.56 -17.03
C GLN A 14 34.13 19.28 -16.57
N ARG A 15 35.09 18.54 -16.01
CA ARG A 15 36.36 19.11 -15.52
C ARG A 15 37.27 19.55 -16.66
N GLU A 16 37.33 18.77 -17.72
CA GLU A 16 38.16 19.07 -18.90
C GLU A 16 37.47 20.05 -19.87
N CYS A 17 36.25 20.51 -19.55
CA CYS A 17 35.42 21.36 -20.41
C CYS A 17 35.19 20.78 -21.82
N VAL A 18 35.11 19.45 -21.92
CA VAL A 18 34.82 18.72 -23.16
C VAL A 18 33.34 18.35 -23.21
N ARG A 19 32.76 18.26 -24.42
CA ARG A 19 31.38 17.81 -24.60
C ARG A 19 31.16 16.44 -23.95
N GLU A 20 30.17 16.37 -23.07
CA GLU A 20 29.73 15.12 -22.45
C GLU A 20 29.14 14.17 -23.52
N ASP A 21 29.43 12.88 -23.41
CA ASP A 21 28.83 11.86 -24.27
C ASP A 21 27.35 11.68 -23.91
N ASP A 22 26.46 11.90 -24.87
CA ASP A 22 25.01 11.79 -24.74
C ASP A 22 24.58 10.38 -24.26
N SER A 23 25.39 9.35 -24.52
CA SER A 23 25.19 7.98 -24.04
C SER A 23 25.23 7.86 -22.51
N THR A 24 25.92 8.79 -21.82
CA THR A 24 26.00 8.85 -20.35
C THR A 24 24.76 9.46 -19.70
N LYS A 25 23.90 10.11 -20.49
CA LYS A 25 22.67 10.80 -20.06
C LYS A 25 21.38 10.09 -20.44
N LEU A 26 21.47 8.86 -20.97
CA LEU A 26 20.29 8.08 -21.30
C LEU A 26 19.45 7.81 -20.04
N PHE A 27 18.13 7.80 -20.20
CA PHE A 27 17.22 7.45 -19.12
C PHE A 27 17.55 6.09 -18.50
N SER A 28 17.98 5.11 -19.30
CA SER A 28 18.40 3.79 -18.80
C SER A 28 19.61 3.85 -17.86
N VAL A 29 20.57 4.75 -18.10
CA VAL A 29 21.73 4.97 -17.23
C VAL A 29 21.27 5.55 -15.90
N VAL A 30 20.46 6.61 -15.95
CA VAL A 30 19.89 7.25 -14.76
C VAL A 30 19.01 6.26 -13.96
N ALA A 31 18.20 5.46 -14.65
CA ALA A 31 17.36 4.44 -14.04
C ALA A 31 18.19 3.36 -13.32
N ARG A 32 19.31 2.90 -13.90
CA ARG A 32 20.21 1.94 -13.24
C ARG A 32 20.80 2.51 -11.96
N ARG A 33 21.25 3.76 -11.98
CA ARG A 33 21.70 4.47 -10.77
C ARG A 33 20.58 4.56 -9.74
N TYR A 34 19.36 4.88 -10.17
CA TYR A 34 18.18 4.93 -9.31
C TYR A 34 17.85 3.60 -8.65
N VAL A 35 17.95 2.49 -9.39
CA VAL A 35 17.82 1.15 -8.81
C VAL A 35 18.93 0.89 -7.79
N ARG A 36 20.18 1.25 -8.08
CA ARG A 36 21.31 1.02 -7.18
C ARG A 36 21.22 1.81 -5.88
N GLU A 37 20.90 3.11 -5.96
CA GLU A 37 21.03 4.04 -4.82
C GLU A 37 19.71 4.28 -4.09
N ILE A 38 18.58 4.25 -4.80
CA ILE A 38 17.27 4.63 -4.24
C ILE A 38 16.39 3.43 -3.92
N PHE A 39 16.51 2.29 -4.61
CA PHE A 39 15.71 1.13 -4.23
C PHE A 39 16.06 0.59 -2.84
N PRO A 40 17.33 0.50 -2.41
CA PRO A 40 17.67 -0.03 -1.09
C PRO A 40 17.02 0.72 0.09
N THR A 41 16.70 2.00 -0.09
CA THR A 41 16.05 2.84 0.94
C THR A 41 14.53 2.65 1.00
N LYS A 42 13.93 1.93 0.03
CA LYS A 42 12.49 1.69 -0.05
C LYS A 42 12.12 0.33 0.52
N SER A 43 10.89 0.21 1.03
CA SER A 43 10.35 -1.07 1.49
C SER A 43 10.35 -2.12 0.37
N VAL A 44 10.49 -3.41 0.74
CA VAL A 44 10.49 -4.53 -0.21
C VAL A 44 9.30 -4.48 -1.17
N GLN A 45 8.10 -4.18 -0.65
CA GLN A 45 6.88 -4.10 -1.46
C GLN A 45 6.93 -2.92 -2.44
N THR A 46 7.38 -1.75 -1.99
CA THR A 46 7.55 -0.57 -2.85
C THR A 46 8.54 -0.84 -3.97
N ARG A 47 9.64 -1.57 -3.70
CA ARG A 47 10.60 -1.96 -4.74
C ARG A 47 9.95 -2.84 -5.81
N LYS A 48 9.23 -3.89 -5.40
CA LYS A 48 8.52 -4.79 -6.33
C LYS A 48 7.49 -4.07 -7.19
N ASP A 49 6.82 -3.05 -6.65
CA ASP A 49 5.86 -2.26 -7.42
C ASP A 49 6.57 -1.33 -8.41
N ASN A 50 7.64 -0.66 -7.96
CA ASN A 50 8.49 0.18 -8.81
C ASN A 50 9.21 -0.62 -9.91
N ASP A 51 9.62 -1.87 -9.68
CA ASP A 51 10.24 -2.74 -10.69
C ASP A 51 9.33 -2.90 -11.91
N LYS A 52 8.04 -3.17 -11.66
CA LYS A 52 7.03 -3.32 -12.72
C LYS A 52 6.78 -2.01 -13.46
N GLU A 53 6.80 -0.90 -12.74
CA GLU A 53 6.61 0.43 -13.33
C GLU A 53 7.82 0.82 -14.18
N LEU A 54 9.03 0.59 -13.67
CA LEU A 54 10.28 0.83 -14.37
C LEU A 54 10.40 -0.02 -15.64
N ALA A 55 10.02 -1.29 -15.58
CA ALA A 55 10.00 -2.17 -16.75
C ALA A 55 9.12 -1.61 -17.89
N ASN A 56 8.01 -0.94 -17.57
CA ASN A 56 7.18 -0.29 -18.58
C ASN A 56 7.77 1.03 -19.08
N LEU A 57 8.38 1.84 -18.21
CA LEU A 57 9.06 3.08 -18.61
C LEU A 57 10.24 2.80 -19.55
N LEU A 58 11.01 1.75 -19.27
CA LEU A 58 12.16 1.35 -20.08
C LEU A 58 11.75 0.94 -21.51
N LYS A 59 10.53 0.44 -21.76
CA LYS A 59 10.10 0.09 -23.12
C LYS A 59 10.15 1.28 -24.09
N LEU A 60 9.87 2.49 -23.61
CA LEU A 60 9.81 3.69 -24.43
C LEU A 60 11.03 4.59 -24.23
N PHE A 61 11.44 4.81 -22.98
CA PHE A 61 12.44 5.83 -22.65
C PHE A 61 13.89 5.31 -22.64
N THR A 62 14.15 4.01 -22.76
CA THR A 62 15.50 3.42 -22.53
C THR A 62 16.64 4.15 -23.21
N GLN A 63 16.49 4.48 -24.50
CA GLN A 63 17.51 5.13 -25.33
C GLN A 63 17.28 6.64 -25.48
N MET A 64 16.34 7.22 -24.73
CA MET A 64 16.08 8.65 -24.78
C MET A 64 17.05 9.35 -23.82
N PRO A 65 17.82 10.35 -24.28
CA PRO A 65 18.55 11.24 -23.38
C PRO A 65 17.57 11.91 -22.42
N ILE A 66 17.96 12.05 -21.16
CA ILE A 66 17.06 12.61 -20.14
C ILE A 66 16.62 14.04 -20.48
N ASP A 67 17.49 14.81 -21.13
CA ASP A 67 17.20 16.18 -21.58
C ASP A 67 16.20 16.23 -22.76
N ALA A 68 16.03 15.12 -23.50
CA ALA A 68 15.08 15.02 -24.60
C ALA A 68 13.67 14.60 -24.14
N ILE A 69 13.49 14.20 -22.89
CA ILE A 69 12.17 13.81 -22.37
C ILE A 69 11.34 15.07 -22.13
N ALA A 70 10.40 15.35 -23.04
CA ALA A 70 9.47 16.47 -22.96
C ALA A 70 8.09 16.07 -22.39
N PRO A 71 7.27 17.02 -21.90
CA PRO A 71 5.92 16.75 -21.41
C PRO A 71 5.01 16.03 -22.42
N MET A 72 5.19 16.28 -23.72
CA MET A 72 4.44 15.60 -24.77
C MET A 72 4.69 14.08 -24.78
N HIS A 73 5.93 13.63 -24.60
CA HIS A 73 6.28 12.21 -24.53
C HIS A 73 5.64 11.53 -23.31
N VAL A 74 5.58 12.25 -22.18
CA VAL A 74 4.92 11.76 -20.96
C VAL A 74 3.42 11.63 -21.19
N ARG A 75 2.79 12.61 -21.84
CA ARG A 75 1.36 12.58 -22.16
C ARG A 75 1.02 11.42 -23.11
N GLU A 76 1.78 11.27 -24.19
CA GLU A 76 1.60 10.19 -25.16
C GLU A 76 1.74 8.82 -24.50
N TYR A 77 2.79 8.62 -23.70
CA TYR A 77 2.96 7.40 -22.90
C TYR A 77 1.74 7.13 -22.01
N MET A 78 1.27 8.15 -21.30
CA MET A 78 0.11 8.01 -20.43
C MET A 78 -1.17 7.70 -21.21
N ASP A 79 -1.37 8.26 -22.40
CA ASP A 79 -2.56 8.00 -23.23
C ASP A 79 -2.59 6.57 -23.73
N ILE A 80 -1.48 6.06 -24.26
CA ILE A 80 -1.34 4.67 -24.69
C ILE A 80 -1.55 3.73 -23.51
N ARG A 81 -0.84 3.98 -22.40
CA ARG A 81 -0.93 3.14 -21.20
C ARG A 81 -2.33 3.19 -20.56
N GLY A 82 -2.95 4.36 -20.60
CA GLY A 82 -4.24 4.66 -20.01
C GLY A 82 -5.40 3.93 -20.68
N GLN A 83 -5.26 3.52 -21.95
CA GLN A 83 -6.25 2.67 -22.63
C GLN A 83 -6.45 1.34 -21.90
N THR A 84 -5.37 0.77 -21.35
CA THR A 84 -5.41 -0.53 -20.66
C THR A 84 -5.41 -0.39 -19.14
N ALA A 85 -4.69 0.57 -18.57
CA ALA A 85 -4.58 0.71 -17.11
C ALA A 85 -4.29 2.15 -16.67
N LYS A 86 -5.33 2.97 -16.56
CA LYS A 86 -5.26 4.37 -16.09
C LYS A 86 -4.51 4.54 -14.75
N VAL A 87 -4.81 3.69 -13.76
CA VAL A 87 -4.15 3.75 -12.44
C VAL A 87 -2.65 3.45 -12.58
N ARG A 88 -2.26 2.44 -13.37
CA ARG A 88 -0.84 2.10 -13.56
C ARG A 88 -0.09 3.20 -14.31
N ALA A 89 -0.72 3.82 -15.31
CA ALA A 89 -0.15 4.99 -15.99
C ALA A 89 0.17 6.13 -15.00
N ASN A 90 -0.72 6.41 -14.06
CA ASN A 90 -0.46 7.41 -13.02
C ASN A 90 0.71 7.02 -12.11
N ARG A 91 0.82 5.75 -11.71
CA ARG A 91 1.95 5.27 -10.88
C ARG A 91 3.27 5.33 -11.64
N GLU A 92 3.29 4.87 -12.89
CA GLU A 92 4.45 4.92 -13.78
C GLU A 92 4.92 6.38 -14.03
N LYS A 93 3.98 7.31 -14.25
CA LYS A 93 4.26 8.76 -14.30
C LYS A 93 4.87 9.27 -13.00
N ALA A 94 4.35 8.86 -11.84
CA ALA A 94 4.89 9.27 -10.54
C ALA A 94 6.32 8.74 -10.32
N LEU A 95 6.62 7.51 -10.74
CA LEU A 95 7.96 6.97 -10.71
C LEU A 95 8.91 7.73 -11.64
N LEU A 96 8.50 8.00 -12.89
CA LEU A 96 9.27 8.79 -13.84
C LEU A 96 9.59 10.18 -13.27
N SER A 97 8.59 10.85 -12.70
CA SER A 97 8.76 12.16 -12.06
C SER A 97 9.81 12.12 -10.95
N HIS A 98 9.80 11.09 -10.11
CA HIS A 98 10.78 10.94 -9.03
C HIS A 98 12.18 10.61 -9.56
N ILE A 99 12.30 9.73 -10.57
CA ILE A 99 13.59 9.44 -11.24
C ILE A 99 14.17 10.73 -11.82
N PHE A 100 13.35 11.54 -12.50
CA PHE A 100 13.81 12.79 -13.11
C PHE A 100 14.30 13.80 -12.07
N ASN A 101 13.60 13.94 -10.95
CA ASN A 101 14.07 14.80 -9.85
C ASN A 101 15.40 14.31 -9.26
N LYS A 102 15.60 13.00 -9.10
CA LYS A 102 16.90 12.46 -8.69
C LYS A 102 17.99 12.70 -9.72
N ALA A 103 17.67 12.60 -11.01
CA ALA A 103 18.61 12.93 -12.06
C ALA A 103 19.06 14.40 -12.00
N ARG A 104 18.16 15.31 -11.66
CA ARG A 104 18.48 16.73 -11.40
C ARG A 104 19.41 16.89 -10.21
N GLU A 105 19.08 16.25 -9.08
CA GLU A 105 19.94 16.26 -7.87
C GLU A 105 21.35 15.71 -8.15
N TRP A 106 21.46 14.70 -9.01
CA TRP A 106 22.73 14.10 -9.43
C TRP A 106 23.45 14.88 -10.55
N GLY A 107 22.83 15.94 -11.08
CA GLY A 107 23.41 16.78 -12.13
C GLY A 107 23.38 16.19 -13.54
N TYR A 108 22.55 15.18 -13.82
CA TYR A 108 22.36 14.68 -15.20
C TYR A 108 21.58 15.66 -16.08
N THR A 109 20.75 16.51 -15.47
CA THR A 109 19.94 17.52 -16.18
C THR A 109 19.69 18.74 -15.29
N ALA A 110 19.69 19.92 -15.89
CA ALA A 110 19.23 21.16 -15.24
C ALA A 110 17.76 21.48 -15.56
N LEU A 111 17.15 20.75 -16.51
CA LEU A 111 15.81 21.03 -17.01
C LEU A 111 14.73 20.79 -15.96
N GLN A 112 13.57 21.42 -16.16
CA GLN A 112 12.40 21.17 -15.35
C GLN A 112 11.88 19.75 -15.54
N ASN A 113 11.25 19.19 -14.50
CA ASN A 113 10.66 17.86 -14.56
C ASN A 113 9.53 17.79 -15.61
N PRO A 114 9.63 16.95 -16.65
CA PRO A 114 8.66 16.91 -17.74
C PRO A 114 7.30 16.33 -17.33
N CYS A 115 7.22 15.68 -16.17
CA CYS A 115 5.95 15.22 -15.60
C CYS A 115 5.16 16.35 -14.92
N GLN A 116 5.78 17.50 -14.66
CA GLN A 116 5.12 18.67 -14.10
C GLN A 116 4.15 19.25 -15.14
N GLY A 117 2.93 19.62 -14.72
CA GLY A 117 1.88 20.11 -15.62
C GLY A 117 1.11 19.02 -16.39
N VAL A 118 1.62 17.79 -16.50
CA VAL A 118 0.89 16.68 -17.15
C VAL A 118 -0.22 16.18 -16.24
N LYS A 119 -1.49 16.36 -16.61
CA LYS A 119 -2.63 15.93 -15.78
C LYS A 119 -2.73 14.40 -15.68
N GLY A 120 -2.86 13.89 -14.47
CA GLY A 120 -3.12 12.46 -14.23
C GLY A 120 -4.55 12.05 -14.57
N PHE A 121 -4.78 10.75 -14.77
CA PHE A 121 -6.13 10.22 -14.90
C PHE A 121 -6.88 10.28 -13.56
N LYS A 122 -8.19 10.54 -13.61
CA LYS A 122 -9.05 10.48 -12.42
C LYS A 122 -9.09 9.04 -11.90
N GLU A 123 -8.71 8.85 -10.63
CA GLU A 123 -8.84 7.57 -9.94
C GLU A 123 -10.09 7.61 -9.05
N THR A 124 -10.97 6.62 -9.19
CA THR A 124 -12.14 6.46 -8.30
C THR A 124 -11.83 5.36 -7.31
N GLY A 125 -11.79 5.71 -6.02
CA GLY A 125 -11.64 4.76 -4.92
C GLY A 125 -12.90 3.92 -4.71
N ARG A 126 -12.78 2.86 -3.90
CA ARG A 126 -13.94 2.07 -3.45
C ARG A 126 -14.65 2.79 -2.30
N SER A 127 -15.96 2.98 -2.42
CA SER A 127 -16.83 3.64 -1.42
C SER A 127 -17.89 2.72 -0.82
N ARG A 128 -17.89 1.42 -1.15
CA ARG A 128 -18.91 0.47 -0.69
C ARG A 128 -18.79 0.23 0.83
N TYR A 129 -19.90 0.39 1.55
CA TYR A 129 -20.05 -0.10 2.93
C TYR A 129 -20.36 -1.60 2.92
N ILE A 130 -19.84 -2.34 3.90
CA ILE A 130 -20.13 -3.77 4.09
C ILE A 130 -21.15 -3.88 5.21
N THR A 131 -22.29 -4.51 4.94
CA THR A 131 -23.33 -4.73 5.95
C THR A 131 -22.95 -5.89 6.88
N ASP A 132 -23.56 -5.94 8.07
CA ASP A 132 -23.37 -7.07 9.00
C ASP A 132 -23.75 -8.40 8.36
N ALA A 133 -24.89 -8.42 7.65
CA ALA A 133 -25.35 -9.59 6.92
C ALA A 133 -24.33 -10.09 5.88
N GLU A 134 -23.70 -9.19 5.12
CA GLU A 134 -22.66 -9.56 4.15
C GLU A 134 -21.38 -10.06 4.83
N PHE A 135 -21.00 -9.45 5.95
CA PHE A 135 -19.85 -9.88 6.74
C PHE A 135 -20.07 -11.29 7.29
N ASP A 136 -21.24 -11.55 7.87
CA ASP A 136 -21.63 -12.84 8.45
C ASP A 136 -21.79 -13.93 7.39
N GLN A 137 -22.34 -13.61 6.22
CA GLN A 137 -22.43 -14.54 5.09
C GLN A 137 -21.06 -15.04 4.65
N VAL A 138 -20.06 -14.16 4.55
CA VAL A 138 -18.69 -14.55 4.22
C VAL A 138 -18.06 -15.34 5.37
N LYS A 139 -18.26 -14.89 6.61
CA LYS A 139 -17.74 -15.55 7.82
C LYS A 139 -18.24 -17.00 7.94
N ALA A 140 -19.51 -17.26 7.63
CA ALA A 140 -20.11 -18.59 7.65
C ALA A 140 -19.48 -19.58 6.65
N GLN A 141 -18.90 -19.10 5.55
CA GLN A 141 -18.24 -19.92 4.53
C GLN A 141 -16.71 -19.96 4.69
N ALA A 142 -16.17 -19.23 5.67
CA ALA A 142 -14.74 -19.02 5.81
C ALA A 142 -14.07 -20.11 6.65
N HIS A 143 -12.82 -20.41 6.31
CA HIS A 143 -11.95 -21.21 7.16
C HIS A 143 -11.74 -20.51 8.52
N PHE A 144 -11.63 -21.24 9.63
CA PHE A 144 -11.56 -20.64 10.97
C PHE A 144 -10.43 -19.61 11.11
N THR A 145 -9.27 -19.82 10.46
CA THR A 145 -8.17 -18.84 10.46
C THR A 145 -8.56 -17.50 9.82
N VAL A 146 -9.43 -17.55 8.81
CA VAL A 146 -9.98 -16.35 8.15
C VAL A 146 -11.05 -15.72 9.02
N ILE A 147 -11.88 -16.52 9.69
CA ILE A 147 -12.86 -16.03 10.68
C ILE A 147 -12.15 -15.24 11.78
N ASP A 148 -11.11 -15.81 12.39
CA ASP A 148 -10.29 -15.14 13.41
C ASP A 148 -9.67 -13.85 12.87
N ALA A 149 -9.18 -13.86 11.63
CA ALA A 149 -8.64 -12.67 11.00
C ALA A 149 -9.72 -11.60 10.77
N MET A 150 -10.91 -11.98 10.31
CA MET A 150 -12.03 -11.06 10.06
C MET A 150 -12.50 -10.40 11.35
N ASP A 151 -12.70 -11.19 12.41
CA ASP A 151 -13.15 -10.70 13.72
C ASP A 151 -12.12 -9.74 14.32
N LEU A 152 -10.83 -10.12 14.33
CA LEU A 152 -9.77 -9.25 14.82
C LEU A 152 -9.64 -7.98 13.96
N ALA A 153 -9.80 -8.06 12.64
CA ALA A 153 -9.75 -6.90 11.75
C ALA A 153 -10.90 -5.92 11.99
N LEU A 154 -12.10 -6.43 12.27
CA LEU A 154 -13.27 -5.61 12.59
C LEU A 154 -13.09 -4.91 13.95
N LEU A 155 -12.77 -5.68 14.99
CA LEU A 155 -12.70 -5.18 16.36
C LEU A 155 -11.51 -4.24 16.61
N THR A 156 -10.37 -4.48 15.94
CA THR A 156 -9.18 -3.63 16.10
C THR A 156 -9.07 -2.54 15.03
N GLY A 157 -9.88 -2.61 13.96
CA GLY A 157 -9.80 -1.72 12.82
C GLY A 157 -8.46 -1.77 12.05
N GLN A 158 -7.60 -2.76 12.24
CA GLN A 158 -6.24 -2.78 11.68
C GLN A 158 -6.15 -3.24 10.22
N ARG A 159 -5.02 -2.95 9.55
CA ARG A 159 -4.79 -3.40 8.17
C ARG A 159 -4.57 -4.91 8.13
N PRO A 160 -4.88 -5.60 7.00
CA PRO A 160 -4.71 -7.06 6.91
C PRO A 160 -3.30 -7.54 7.29
N ALA A 161 -2.26 -6.81 6.84
CA ALA A 161 -0.87 -7.16 7.15
C ALA A 161 -0.49 -6.93 8.62
N ASP A 162 -1.17 -6.02 9.32
CA ASP A 162 -0.95 -5.77 10.75
C ASP A 162 -1.67 -6.85 11.58
N VAL A 163 -2.91 -7.20 11.20
CA VAL A 163 -3.71 -8.27 11.84
C VAL A 163 -3.00 -9.63 11.80
N LEU A 164 -2.43 -10.00 10.65
CA LEU A 164 -1.68 -11.25 10.50
C LEU A 164 -0.38 -11.31 11.31
N LYS A 165 0.12 -10.16 11.79
CA LYS A 165 1.36 -10.08 12.58
C LYS A 165 1.13 -10.02 14.08
N LEU A 166 -0.11 -9.97 14.54
CA LEU A 166 -0.44 -9.91 15.98
C LEU A 166 0.11 -11.15 16.67
N LYS A 167 0.90 -10.93 17.73
CA LYS A 167 1.50 -11.98 18.55
C LYS A 167 0.81 -12.07 19.90
N ARG A 168 0.94 -13.24 20.53
CA ARG A 168 0.50 -13.45 21.92
C ARG A 168 1.23 -12.54 22.89
N THR A 169 2.50 -12.24 22.64
CA THR A 169 3.31 -11.30 23.44
C THR A 169 2.86 -9.84 23.33
N ASP A 170 2.05 -9.51 22.33
CA ASP A 170 1.51 -8.16 22.17
C ASP A 170 0.32 -7.92 23.11
N ILE A 171 -0.21 -8.98 23.73
CA ILE A 171 -1.24 -8.92 24.77
C ILE A 171 -0.56 -8.73 26.12
N ARG A 172 -0.80 -7.58 26.75
CA ARG A 172 -0.29 -7.24 28.08
C ARG A 172 -1.12 -6.12 28.69
N ASP A 173 -1.17 -6.08 30.01
CA ASP A 173 -1.86 -5.03 30.77
C ASP A 173 -3.32 -4.83 30.35
N GLY A 174 -4.01 -5.92 29.99
CA GLY A 174 -5.41 -5.88 29.53
C GLY A 174 -5.62 -5.30 28.13
N ALA A 175 -4.56 -5.04 27.37
CA ALA A 175 -4.64 -4.47 26.02
C ALA A 175 -3.85 -5.28 24.98
N LEU A 176 -4.29 -5.19 23.73
CA LEU A 176 -3.58 -5.68 22.55
C LEU A 176 -2.78 -4.52 21.92
N TRP A 177 -1.46 -4.56 22.06
CA TRP A 177 -0.57 -3.53 21.56
C TRP A 177 -0.19 -3.74 20.10
N ILE A 178 -0.29 -2.70 19.28
CA ILE A 178 -0.13 -2.79 17.83
C ILE A 178 0.82 -1.71 17.34
N VAL A 179 1.81 -2.12 16.55
CA VAL A 179 2.68 -1.22 15.79
C VAL A 179 2.36 -1.36 14.30
N GLN A 180 1.75 -0.34 13.72
CA GLN A 180 1.33 -0.38 12.31
C GLN A 180 2.55 -0.38 11.38
N ASN A 181 2.64 -1.37 10.48
CA ASN A 181 3.79 -1.52 9.58
C ASN A 181 3.95 -0.35 8.60
N LYS A 182 2.84 0.24 8.15
CA LYS A 182 2.86 1.28 7.10
C LYS A 182 3.25 2.66 7.64
N THR A 183 2.79 3.00 8.84
CA THR A 183 2.84 4.35 9.40
C THR A 183 3.71 4.45 10.65
N GLY A 184 4.10 3.32 11.24
CA GLY A 184 4.82 3.26 12.51
C GLY A 184 4.00 3.68 13.74
N GLN A 185 2.69 3.92 13.58
CA GLN A 185 1.83 4.32 14.70
C GLN A 185 1.68 3.19 15.71
N ARG A 186 1.74 3.56 17.00
CA ARG A 186 1.60 2.65 18.13
C ARG A 186 0.29 2.93 18.83
N LEU A 187 -0.52 1.90 19.05
CA LEU A 187 -1.75 2.00 19.84
C LEU A 187 -1.98 0.70 20.62
N GLY A 188 -2.73 0.79 21.72
CA GLY A 188 -3.27 -0.36 22.44
C GLY A 188 -4.78 -0.39 22.27
N VAL A 189 -5.33 -1.56 21.93
CA VAL A 189 -6.78 -1.77 21.91
C VAL A 189 -7.13 -2.57 23.17
N GLU A 190 -7.94 -1.98 24.06
CA GLU A 190 -8.37 -2.62 25.30
C GLU A 190 -9.15 -3.91 25.03
N ILE A 191 -8.76 -5.00 25.69
CA ILE A 191 -9.35 -6.32 25.47
C ILE A 191 -10.61 -6.43 26.33
N THR A 192 -11.74 -6.13 25.71
CA THR A 192 -13.07 -6.20 26.36
C THR A 192 -14.09 -6.87 25.45
N GLY A 193 -15.21 -7.30 26.02
CA GLY A 193 -16.38 -7.79 25.28
C GLY A 193 -16.05 -8.87 24.24
N GLU A 194 -16.51 -8.65 23.01
CA GLU A 194 -16.32 -9.59 21.90
C GLU A 194 -14.84 -9.83 21.56
N GLN A 195 -13.97 -8.83 21.73
CA GLN A 195 -12.53 -9.00 21.48
C GLN A 195 -11.90 -10.00 22.44
N ALA A 196 -12.29 -9.95 23.72
CA ALA A 196 -11.84 -10.92 24.71
C ALA A 196 -12.31 -12.34 24.34
N ALA A 197 -13.57 -12.49 23.91
CA ALA A 197 -14.13 -13.77 23.48
C ALA A 197 -13.41 -14.35 22.25
N VAL A 198 -13.07 -13.51 21.26
CA VAL A 198 -12.32 -13.93 20.07
C VAL A 198 -10.91 -14.38 20.44
N ILE A 199 -10.23 -13.64 21.32
CA ILE A 199 -8.88 -14.01 21.79
C ILE A 199 -8.93 -15.32 22.60
N ALA A 200 -9.90 -15.48 23.48
CA ALA A 200 -10.12 -16.71 24.25
C ALA A 200 -10.36 -17.91 23.30
N ARG A 201 -11.30 -17.78 22.35
CA ARG A 201 -11.55 -18.78 21.30
C ARG A 201 -10.27 -19.17 20.54
N ILE A 202 -9.45 -18.18 20.17
CA ILE A 202 -8.18 -18.42 19.47
C ILE A 202 -7.17 -19.17 20.35
N ASN A 203 -7.15 -18.95 21.66
CA ASN A 203 -6.23 -19.56 22.61
C ASN A 203 -6.70 -20.91 23.16
N GLU A 204 -8.00 -21.16 23.20
CA GLU A 204 -8.59 -22.42 23.67
C GLU A 204 -8.73 -23.46 22.57
N ARG A 205 -8.69 -23.06 21.29
CA ARG A 205 -8.85 -23.99 20.17
C ARG A 205 -7.85 -25.16 20.25
N PRO A 206 -8.31 -26.43 20.19
CA PRO A 206 -7.44 -27.60 20.14
C PRO A 206 -6.49 -27.52 18.95
N ARG A 207 -5.22 -27.85 19.17
CA ARG A 207 -4.15 -27.74 18.16
C ARG A 207 -2.97 -28.64 18.49
N GLN A 208 -2.16 -28.92 17.48
CA GLN A 208 -0.93 -29.72 17.62
C GLN A 208 0.24 -28.86 18.12
N ALA A 209 0.32 -27.59 17.71
CA ALA A 209 1.39 -26.69 18.11
C ALA A 209 0.92 -25.23 18.31
N ILE A 210 1.61 -24.50 19.19
CA ILE A 210 1.36 -23.09 19.49
C ILE A 210 2.43 -22.22 18.81
N SER A 211 1.98 -21.25 18.02
CA SER A 211 2.80 -20.23 17.38
C SER A 211 2.98 -19.01 18.28
N ALA A 212 3.94 -18.14 17.93
CA ALA A 212 3.96 -16.79 18.51
C ALA A 212 2.77 -15.93 18.04
N TYR A 213 2.24 -16.21 16.84
CA TYR A 213 1.17 -15.43 16.20
C TYR A 213 -0.22 -15.88 16.66
N LEU A 214 -1.13 -14.93 16.87
CA LEU A 214 -2.51 -15.24 17.24
C LEU A 214 -3.21 -16.08 16.15
N ILE A 215 -3.11 -15.65 14.90
CA ILE A 215 -3.76 -16.32 13.77
C ILE A 215 -2.83 -17.39 13.20
N GLN A 216 -3.16 -18.64 13.48
CA GLN A 216 -2.41 -19.83 13.09
C GLN A 216 -3.35 -20.96 12.70
N ASP A 217 -2.83 -21.93 11.94
CA ASP A 217 -3.52 -23.21 11.69
C ASP A 217 -3.32 -24.21 12.83
N GLU A 218 -3.86 -25.42 12.66
CA GLU A 218 -3.80 -26.50 13.65
C GLU A 218 -2.37 -26.97 13.94
N ASN A 219 -1.46 -26.79 12.98
CA ASN A 219 -0.05 -27.18 13.05
C ASN A 219 0.85 -26.05 13.60
N GLY A 220 0.26 -24.94 14.03
CA GLY A 220 1.00 -23.78 14.55
C GLY A 220 1.63 -22.90 13.48
N GLN A 221 1.32 -23.11 12.19
CA GLN A 221 1.82 -22.26 11.13
C GLN A 221 1.00 -20.96 11.07
N PRO A 222 1.66 -19.79 11.05
CA PRO A 222 0.95 -18.51 10.98
C PRO A 222 0.25 -18.34 9.63
N LEU A 223 -0.92 -17.70 9.64
CA LEU A 223 -1.65 -17.44 8.42
C LEU A 223 -0.90 -16.43 7.54
N THR A 224 -0.46 -16.86 6.36
CA THR A 224 0.25 -15.99 5.41
C THR A 224 -0.70 -15.07 4.64
N GLN A 225 -0.18 -13.97 4.09
CA GLN A 225 -0.97 -13.06 3.25
C GLN A 225 -1.57 -13.76 2.02
N CYS A 226 -0.83 -14.69 1.41
CA CYS A 226 -1.30 -15.47 0.27
C CYS A 226 -2.45 -16.40 0.68
N ALA A 227 -2.29 -17.11 1.80
CA ALA A 227 -3.32 -17.98 2.34
C ALA A 227 -4.57 -17.21 2.75
N LEU A 228 -4.43 -16.07 3.44
CA LEU A 228 -5.56 -15.19 3.76
C LEU A 228 -6.31 -14.80 2.50
N ARG A 229 -5.61 -14.30 1.48
CA ARG A 229 -6.24 -13.88 0.22
C ARG A 229 -6.98 -15.03 -0.45
N SER A 230 -6.30 -16.17 -0.66
CA SER A 230 -6.89 -17.32 -1.34
C SER A 230 -8.11 -17.88 -0.59
N ARG A 231 -8.00 -18.07 0.73
CA ARG A 231 -9.10 -18.61 1.55
C ARG A 231 -10.26 -17.62 1.65
N PHE A 232 -9.99 -16.32 1.78
CA PHE A 232 -11.02 -15.28 1.80
C PHE A 232 -11.73 -15.15 0.44
N ASP A 233 -10.98 -15.19 -0.68
CA ASP A 233 -11.56 -15.18 -2.03
C ASP A 233 -12.49 -16.39 -2.23
N LYS A 234 -12.11 -17.57 -1.76
CA LYS A 234 -12.96 -18.78 -1.79
C LYS A 234 -14.26 -18.58 -0.98
N ALA A 235 -14.15 -18.12 0.26
CA ALA A 235 -15.32 -17.87 1.13
C ALA A 235 -16.28 -16.84 0.50
N ARG A 236 -15.72 -15.80 -0.10
CA ARG A 236 -16.45 -14.75 -0.81
C ARG A 236 -17.21 -15.28 -2.03
N THR A 237 -16.57 -16.12 -2.84
CA THR A 237 -17.22 -16.78 -3.99
C THR A 237 -18.38 -17.67 -3.55
N LEU A 238 -18.23 -18.42 -2.46
CA LEU A 238 -19.29 -19.27 -1.91
C LEU A 238 -20.46 -18.44 -1.35
N ALA A 239 -20.16 -17.35 -0.63
CA ALA A 239 -21.15 -16.44 -0.07
C ALA A 239 -21.85 -15.56 -1.12
N LYS A 240 -21.31 -15.46 -2.34
CA LYS A 240 -21.81 -14.58 -3.43
C LYS A 240 -21.85 -13.09 -3.05
N VAL A 241 -20.91 -12.65 -2.21
CA VAL A 241 -20.73 -11.26 -1.80
C VAL A 241 -19.47 -10.70 -2.47
N ASP A 242 -19.36 -9.40 -2.78
CA ASP A 242 -18.12 -8.83 -3.35
C ASP A 242 -17.53 -7.68 -2.53
N PHE A 243 -16.73 -8.00 -1.49
CA PHE A 243 -15.82 -7.04 -0.85
C PHE A 243 -14.38 -7.55 -0.78
N GLN A 244 -13.41 -6.68 -0.50
CA GLN A 244 -12.04 -7.10 -0.19
C GLN A 244 -11.82 -7.12 1.32
N PHE A 245 -10.99 -8.01 1.83
CA PHE A 245 -10.67 -8.06 3.27
C PHE A 245 -10.28 -6.70 3.86
N ARG A 246 -9.55 -5.86 3.10
CA ARG A 246 -9.16 -4.50 3.56
C ARG A 246 -10.33 -3.54 3.76
N ASP A 247 -11.51 -3.84 3.20
CA ASP A 247 -12.71 -3.03 3.34
C ASP A 247 -13.33 -3.20 4.75
N ILE A 248 -13.00 -4.29 5.49
CA ILE A 248 -13.40 -4.51 6.89
C ILE A 248 -12.92 -3.35 7.79
N ARG A 249 -11.72 -2.82 7.54
CA ARG A 249 -11.19 -1.68 8.31
C ARG A 249 -12.08 -0.43 8.20
N ALA A 250 -12.71 -0.22 7.06
CA ALA A 250 -13.61 0.90 6.88
C ALA A 250 -14.99 0.64 7.48
N LYS A 251 -15.44 -0.62 7.45
CA LYS A 251 -16.59 -1.05 8.23
C LYS A 251 -16.35 -0.76 9.72
N ALA A 252 -15.24 -1.23 10.28
CA ALA A 252 -14.83 -0.95 11.66
C ALA A 252 -14.89 0.55 12.01
N ALA A 253 -14.29 1.42 11.19
CA ALA A 253 -14.39 2.87 11.40
C ALA A 253 -15.85 3.35 11.38
N THR A 254 -16.62 2.92 10.40
CA THR A 254 -18.02 3.36 10.25
C THR A 254 -18.88 2.93 11.44
N ASP A 255 -18.69 1.71 11.94
CA ASP A 255 -19.51 1.10 12.97
C ASP A 255 -19.29 1.70 14.36
N THR A 256 -18.12 2.32 14.59
CA THR A 256 -17.87 3.02 15.87
C THR A 256 -18.82 4.19 16.12
N GLY A 257 -19.43 4.76 15.07
CA GLY A 257 -20.35 5.90 15.18
C GLY A 257 -19.72 7.23 15.62
N ASP A 258 -18.48 7.21 16.13
CA ASP A 258 -17.70 8.38 16.55
C ASP A 258 -16.41 8.51 15.73
N LEU A 259 -16.27 9.67 15.07
CA LEU A 259 -15.11 9.99 14.25
C LEU A 259 -13.82 10.06 15.07
N ALA A 260 -13.87 10.57 16.30
CA ALA A 260 -12.70 10.70 17.16
C ALA A 260 -12.21 9.33 17.63
N HIS A 261 -13.11 8.48 18.13
CA HIS A 261 -12.80 7.10 18.46
C HIS A 261 -12.26 6.33 17.25
N SER A 262 -12.92 6.44 16.09
CA SER A 262 -12.44 5.88 14.83
C SER A 262 -11.01 6.29 14.49
N GLN A 263 -10.69 7.58 14.64
CA GLN A 263 -9.36 8.10 14.31
C GLN A 263 -8.28 7.45 15.19
N MET A 264 -8.56 7.31 16.49
CA MET A 264 -7.66 6.66 17.44
C MET A 264 -7.50 5.17 17.12
N LEU A 265 -8.61 4.44 16.93
CA LEU A 265 -8.61 3.02 16.60
C LEU A 265 -7.84 2.73 15.30
N LEU A 266 -8.02 3.58 14.28
CA LEU A 266 -7.33 3.44 13.01
C LEU A 266 -5.88 3.95 13.06
N GLY A 267 -5.47 4.68 14.10
CA GLY A 267 -4.15 5.30 14.18
C GLY A 267 -3.92 6.32 13.06
N HIS A 268 -4.94 7.12 12.73
CA HIS A 268 -4.82 8.19 11.74
C HIS A 268 -4.36 9.50 12.41
N LYS A 269 -3.30 10.11 11.87
CA LYS A 269 -2.86 11.44 12.33
C LYS A 269 -3.84 12.54 11.96
N ASN A 270 -4.41 12.47 10.76
CA ASN A 270 -5.27 13.52 10.21
C ASN A 270 -6.73 13.07 10.21
N CYS A 271 -7.63 13.92 10.71
CA CYS A 271 -9.06 13.65 10.77
C CYS A 271 -9.67 13.41 9.38
N GLU A 272 -9.24 14.16 8.37
CA GLU A 272 -9.68 14.02 6.96
C GLU A 272 -9.53 12.58 6.44
N MET A 273 -8.47 11.88 6.85
CA MET A 273 -8.27 10.49 6.47
C MET A 273 -9.39 9.62 7.03
N THR A 274 -9.77 9.81 8.29
CA THR A 274 -10.87 9.07 8.93
C THR A 274 -12.22 9.42 8.32
N GLU A 275 -12.45 10.69 8.00
CA GLU A 275 -13.67 11.12 7.31
C GLU A 275 -13.84 10.42 5.97
N HIS A 276 -12.75 10.23 5.21
CA HIS A 276 -12.79 9.45 3.98
C HIS A 276 -13.23 8.00 4.21
N TYR A 277 -12.89 7.37 5.34
CA TYR A 277 -13.34 6.00 5.65
C TYR A 277 -14.83 5.95 6.00
N VAL A 278 -15.36 6.96 6.71
CA VAL A 278 -16.73 6.98 7.25
C VAL A 278 -17.72 7.63 6.26
N LYS A 279 -17.51 8.91 5.91
CA LYS A 279 -18.50 9.74 5.19
C LYS A 279 -18.75 9.27 3.76
N THR A 280 -17.73 8.73 3.08
CA THR A 280 -17.89 8.27 1.68
C THR A 280 -18.80 7.05 1.55
N ARG A 281 -19.10 6.35 2.66
CA ARG A 281 -19.74 5.04 2.64
C ARG A 281 -21.16 5.03 3.20
N THR A 282 -21.44 5.82 4.22
CA THR A 282 -22.79 5.95 4.81
C THR A 282 -23.59 7.12 4.25
N GLY A 283 -22.91 8.09 3.62
CA GLY A 283 -23.53 9.37 3.26
C GLY A 283 -23.77 10.25 4.49
N ALA A 284 -24.00 11.55 4.27
CA ALA A 284 -24.32 12.47 5.34
C ALA A 284 -25.82 12.40 5.67
N ARG A 285 -26.17 11.90 6.86
CA ARG A 285 -27.51 12.10 7.43
C ARG A 285 -27.57 13.49 8.05
N VAL A 286 -28.20 14.43 7.36
CA VAL A 286 -28.41 15.79 7.84
C VAL A 286 -29.80 15.87 8.44
N LYS A 287 -29.91 16.30 9.71
CA LYS A 287 -31.22 16.59 10.29
C LYS A 287 -31.85 17.74 9.49
N PRO A 288 -33.15 17.66 9.17
CA PRO A 288 -33.83 18.80 8.57
C PRO A 288 -33.70 20.01 9.50
N LEU A 289 -33.77 21.22 8.93
CA LEU A 289 -33.65 22.47 9.69
C LEU A 289 -34.74 22.60 10.78
N ARG A 290 -35.80 21.76 10.72
CA ARG A 290 -36.89 21.63 11.69
C ARG A 290 -37.40 20.18 11.69
#